data_AF-A0A524DWN6-F1
#
_entry.id   AF-A0A524DWN6-F1
#
_cell.length_a   1.000
_cell.length_b   1.000
_cell.length_c   1.000
_cell.angle_alpha   90.00
_cell.angle_beta   90.00
_cell.angle_gamma   90.00
#
_symmetry.space_group_name_H-M   'P 1'
#
loop_
_entity.id
_entity.type
_entity.pdbx_description
1 polymer ?
#
loop_
_entity_poly.entity_id
_entity_poly.type
_entity_poly.pdbx_seq_one_letter_code
_entity_poly.pdbx_strand_id
1 'polypeptide(L)'
;MKRIVELLVALFLVGMFLISPVTAATSQGLEWGVDDGDQFNSQLHLETSDNQTVDEGVYMEITSTPTIPNIVTEWNDLPVLGVDLAWTNGTPMGFSALLFSLIVAGGGRIGVPTGNWTLLSELIDDWWHDSIFAPDELTVIDNYYYWGVDAYEEQGDTETSVRLLYLKEDGFLAKYEVESTQDSDTTIITAIRDGLPSDIQVLVMDNILLIGGGLAVIVILGAVVCKKR
;
A
#
# COMPACT_ATOMS: atom_id res chain seq x y z
N MET A 1 -6.79 9.83 -44.26
CA MET A 1 -7.63 10.18 -43.10
C MET A 1 -8.60 9.06 -42.71
N LYS A 2 -9.42 8.51 -43.63
CA LYS A 2 -10.41 7.44 -43.31
C LYS A 2 -9.84 6.22 -42.55
N ARG A 3 -8.69 5.69 -42.98
CA ARG A 3 -8.03 4.52 -42.35
C ARG A 3 -7.50 4.76 -40.93
N ILE A 4 -7.16 6.01 -40.58
CA ILE A 4 -6.65 6.34 -39.23
C ILE A 4 -7.82 6.42 -38.23
N VAL A 5 -8.97 6.95 -38.68
CA VAL A 5 -10.19 7.00 -37.87
C VAL A 5 -10.73 5.59 -37.61
N GLU A 6 -10.73 4.71 -38.62
CA GLU A 6 -11.14 3.31 -38.47
C GLU A 6 -10.26 2.55 -37.47
N LEU A 7 -8.94 2.80 -37.48
CA LEU A 7 -8.00 2.17 -36.56
C LEU A 7 -8.15 2.70 -35.12
N LEU A 8 -8.38 4.00 -34.94
CA LEU A 8 -8.64 4.59 -33.62
C LEU A 8 -9.94 4.07 -33.00
N VAL A 9 -11.00 3.92 -33.79
CA VAL A 9 -12.29 3.38 -33.32
C VAL A 9 -12.16 1.90 -32.95
N ALA A 10 -11.42 1.11 -33.74
CA ALA A 10 -11.15 -0.29 -33.42
C ALA A 10 -10.36 -0.43 -32.10
N LEU A 11 -9.36 0.43 -31.87
CA LEU A 11 -8.56 0.42 -30.65
C LEU A 11 -9.36 0.83 -29.41
N PHE A 12 -10.25 1.81 -29.55
CA PHE A 12 -11.20 2.20 -28.49
C PHE A 12 -12.18 1.08 -28.16
N LEU A 13 -12.76 0.42 -29.17
CA LEU A 13 -13.67 -0.70 -28.97
C LEU A 13 -12.98 -1.87 -28.27
N VAL A 14 -11.78 -2.25 -28.70
CA VAL A 14 -10.99 -3.29 -28.01
C VAL A 14 -10.66 -2.86 -26.59
N GLY A 15 -10.31 -1.59 -26.36
CA GLY A 15 -10.08 -1.03 -25.02
C GLY A 15 -11.29 -1.14 -24.10
N MET A 16 -12.51 -0.96 -24.61
CA MET A 16 -13.76 -1.09 -23.83
C MET A 16 -14.07 -2.53 -23.42
N PHE A 17 -13.63 -3.53 -24.20
CA PHE A 17 -13.80 -4.95 -23.87
C PHE A 17 -12.67 -5.52 -22.99
N LEU A 18 -11.58 -4.78 -22.82
CA LEU A 18 -10.49 -5.13 -21.89
C LEU A 18 -10.77 -4.67 -20.45
N ILE A 19 -11.80 -3.84 -20.23
CA ILE A 19 -12.27 -3.52 -18.90
C ILE A 19 -13.16 -4.70 -18.47
N SER A 20 -12.56 -5.70 -17.82
CA SER A 20 -13.30 -6.74 -17.13
C SER A 20 -14.31 -6.09 -16.18
N PRO A 21 -15.58 -6.56 -16.11
CA PRO A 21 -16.51 -6.07 -15.11
C PRO A 21 -15.86 -6.32 -13.74
N VAL A 22 -15.48 -5.26 -13.05
CA VAL A 22 -15.02 -5.32 -11.67
C VAL A 22 -16.25 -5.72 -10.86
N THR A 23 -16.40 -7.02 -10.59
CA THR A 23 -17.44 -7.54 -9.72
C THR A 23 -17.02 -7.24 -8.29
N ALA A 24 -17.16 -5.99 -7.88
CA ALA A 24 -16.97 -5.62 -6.48
C ALA A 24 -17.82 -6.54 -5.60
N ALA A 25 -17.19 -7.15 -4.60
CA ALA A 25 -17.86 -8.06 -3.67
C ALA A 25 -18.94 -7.34 -2.83
N THR A 26 -18.81 -6.02 -2.68
CA THR A 26 -19.72 -5.17 -1.89
C THR A 26 -20.30 -4.03 -2.71
N SER A 27 -21.42 -3.47 -2.24
CA SER A 27 -22.04 -2.28 -2.84
C SER A 27 -21.17 -1.02 -2.81
N GLN A 28 -20.11 -1.02 -1.99
CA GLN A 28 -19.17 0.09 -1.83
C GLN A 28 -17.88 -0.08 -2.66
N GLY A 29 -17.77 -1.14 -3.47
CA GLY A 29 -16.58 -1.33 -4.30
C GLY A 29 -15.41 -2.02 -3.59
N LEU A 30 -15.63 -2.60 -2.40
CA LEU A 30 -14.61 -3.33 -1.64
C LEU A 30 -14.61 -4.82 -1.99
N GLU A 31 -13.41 -5.38 -2.13
CA GLU A 31 -13.14 -6.82 -2.29
C GLU A 31 -11.78 -7.20 -1.70
N TRP A 32 -11.52 -8.48 -1.44
CA TRP A 32 -10.15 -8.91 -1.11
C TRP A 32 -9.36 -9.09 -2.40
N GLY A 33 -8.17 -8.51 -2.46
CA GLY A 33 -7.22 -8.71 -3.56
C GLY A 33 -6.30 -9.92 -3.36
N VAL A 34 -6.62 -10.77 -2.39
CA VAL A 34 -5.86 -11.93 -1.97
C VAL A 34 -6.80 -13.11 -1.70
N ASP A 35 -6.28 -14.32 -1.83
CA ASP A 35 -7.01 -15.57 -1.64
C ASP A 35 -6.43 -16.42 -0.49
N ASP A 36 -7.23 -17.36 0.01
CA ASP A 36 -6.78 -18.36 0.99
C ASP A 36 -5.63 -19.20 0.40
N GLY A 37 -4.52 -19.29 1.13
CA GLY A 37 -3.30 -19.98 0.72
C GLY A 37 -2.29 -19.11 -0.03
N ASP A 38 -2.60 -17.83 -0.27
CA ASP A 38 -1.60 -16.90 -0.81
C ASP A 38 -0.44 -16.70 0.17
N GLN A 39 0.75 -16.59 -0.41
CA GLN A 39 2.02 -16.53 0.30
C GLN A 39 2.78 -15.24 -0.05
N PHE A 40 3.18 -14.51 0.98
CA PHE A 40 3.99 -13.30 0.86
C PHE A 40 5.27 -13.43 1.69
N ASN A 41 6.40 -13.14 1.04
CA ASN A 41 7.70 -13.11 1.70
C ASN A 41 8.08 -11.65 1.96
N SER A 42 8.68 -11.39 3.12
CA SER A 42 9.18 -10.08 3.52
C SER A 42 10.55 -10.18 4.15
N GLN A 43 11.36 -9.14 4.00
CA GLN A 43 12.61 -8.97 4.73
C GLN A 43 12.34 -8.10 5.96
N LEU A 44 12.54 -8.68 7.14
CA LEU A 44 12.53 -7.96 8.41
C LEU A 44 13.94 -7.46 8.69
N HIS A 45 14.07 -6.16 8.91
CA HIS A 45 15.31 -5.50 9.31
C HIS A 45 15.08 -4.74 10.60
N LEU A 46 15.92 -5.00 11.60
CA LEU A 46 16.00 -4.25 12.84
C LEU A 46 17.35 -3.54 12.88
N GLU A 47 17.35 -2.24 13.17
CA GLU A 47 18.54 -1.46 13.42
C GLU A 47 18.39 -0.71 14.75
N THR A 48 19.45 -0.65 15.54
CA THR A 48 19.50 0.06 16.81
C THR A 48 20.71 1.00 16.85
N SER A 49 20.69 1.99 17.73
CA SER A 49 21.70 3.06 17.80
C SER A 49 23.14 2.58 18.08
N ASP A 50 23.30 1.38 18.64
CA ASP A 50 24.60 0.75 18.84
C ASP A 50 25.10 -0.02 17.61
N ASN A 51 24.43 0.16 16.47
CA ASN A 51 24.74 -0.45 15.18
C ASN A 51 24.62 -1.99 15.22
N GLN A 52 23.80 -2.53 16.13
CA GLN A 52 23.31 -3.90 16.02
C GLN A 52 22.21 -3.96 14.97
N THR A 53 22.39 -4.84 14.00
CA THR A 53 21.40 -5.12 12.97
C THR A 53 20.95 -6.58 13.04
N VAL A 54 19.66 -6.81 12.81
CA VAL A 54 19.09 -8.15 12.64
C VAL A 54 18.35 -8.16 11.31
N ASP A 55 18.74 -9.08 10.44
CA ASP A 55 18.16 -9.28 9.12
C ASP A 55 17.57 -10.69 9.06
N GLU A 56 16.25 -10.79 8.97
CA GLU A 56 15.54 -12.08 8.95
C GLU A 56 14.46 -12.09 7.88
N GLY A 57 14.38 -13.19 7.13
CA GLY A 57 13.27 -13.39 6.20
C GLY A 57 12.04 -13.89 6.95
N VAL A 58 10.90 -13.26 6.69
CA VAL A 58 9.58 -13.63 7.23
C VAL A 58 8.66 -14.07 6.09
N TYR A 59 7.88 -15.11 6.37
CA TYR A 59 6.83 -15.64 5.52
C TYR A 59 5.47 -15.37 6.17
N MET A 60 4.52 -14.86 5.38
CA MET A 60 3.13 -14.64 5.76
C MET A 60 2.22 -15.45 4.83
N GLU A 61 1.40 -16.34 5.40
CA GLU A 61 0.41 -17.13 4.67
C GLU A 61 -1.00 -16.68 5.02
N ILE A 62 -1.84 -16.46 4.03
CA ILE A 62 -3.25 -16.16 4.27
C ILE A 62 -3.99 -17.47 4.57
N THR A 63 -4.52 -17.57 5.78
CA THR A 63 -5.27 -18.75 6.24
C THR A 63 -6.78 -18.58 6.13
N SER A 64 -7.26 -17.33 6.05
CA SER A 64 -8.68 -17.05 5.77
C SER A 64 -8.94 -15.64 5.25
N THR A 65 -9.86 -15.55 4.30
CA THR A 65 -10.41 -14.34 3.67
C THR A 65 -11.89 -14.17 4.05
N PRO A 66 -12.19 -13.61 5.23
CA PRO A 66 -13.58 -13.48 5.69
C PRO A 66 -14.42 -12.58 4.80
N THR A 67 -15.72 -12.85 4.68
CA THR A 67 -16.63 -12.03 3.85
C THR A 67 -16.73 -10.60 4.38
N ILE A 68 -16.46 -9.62 3.52
CA ILE A 68 -16.63 -8.20 3.82
C ILE A 68 -18.13 -7.88 3.89
N PRO A 69 -18.61 -7.18 4.94
CA PRO A 69 -19.98 -6.70 4.99
C PRO A 69 -20.34 -5.86 3.76
N ASN A 70 -21.57 -5.97 3.27
CA ASN A 70 -22.00 -5.22 2.07
C ASN A 70 -21.93 -3.69 2.24
N ILE A 71 -22.05 -3.23 3.48
CA ILE A 71 -21.90 -1.83 3.89
C ILE A 71 -20.99 -1.82 5.12
N VAL A 72 -19.95 -1.01 5.04
CA VAL A 72 -18.93 -0.74 6.06
C VAL A 72 -19.06 0.73 6.42
N THR A 73 -19.22 1.01 7.72
CA THR A 73 -19.39 2.38 8.24
C THR A 73 -18.27 2.78 9.19
N GLU A 74 -17.63 1.81 9.84
CA GLU A 74 -16.53 2.02 10.75
C GLU A 74 -15.32 1.19 10.31
N TRP A 75 -14.09 1.64 10.61
CA TRP A 75 -12.88 0.86 10.30
C TRP A 75 -12.89 -0.54 10.93
N ASN A 76 -13.51 -0.67 12.11
CA ASN A 76 -13.62 -1.94 12.82
C ASN A 76 -14.63 -2.92 12.20
N ASP A 77 -15.54 -2.44 11.33
CA ASP A 77 -16.47 -3.31 10.58
C ASP A 77 -15.73 -4.15 9.53
N LEU A 78 -14.54 -3.70 9.10
CA LEU A 78 -13.69 -4.47 8.21
C LEU A 78 -13.22 -5.75 8.93
N PRO A 79 -13.44 -6.93 8.34
CA PRO A 79 -12.95 -8.16 8.93
C PRO A 79 -11.42 -8.25 8.78
N VAL A 80 -10.78 -9.01 9.66
CA VAL A 80 -9.32 -9.19 9.67
C VAL A 80 -8.98 -10.47 8.92
N LEU A 81 -8.01 -10.43 8.01
CA LEU A 81 -7.47 -11.64 7.37
C LEU A 81 -6.88 -12.57 8.43
N GLY A 82 -7.12 -13.87 8.28
CA GLY A 82 -6.33 -14.87 9.00
C GLY A 82 -4.95 -14.95 8.36
N VAL A 83 -3.89 -14.80 9.16
CA VAL A 83 -2.51 -14.85 8.68
C VAL A 83 -1.66 -15.70 9.62
N ASP A 84 -0.92 -16.65 9.06
CA ASP A 84 0.13 -17.38 9.76
C ASP A 84 1.50 -16.76 9.44
N LEU A 85 2.32 -16.58 10.48
CA LEU A 85 3.64 -15.97 10.40
C LEU A 85 4.72 -17.00 10.76
N ALA A 86 5.67 -17.18 9.85
CA ALA A 86 6.82 -18.05 10.05
C ALA A 86 8.12 -17.39 9.59
N TRP A 87 9.24 -17.84 10.14
CA TRP A 87 10.55 -17.52 9.59
C TRP A 87 10.74 -18.24 8.26
N THR A 88 11.63 -17.72 7.40
CA THR A 88 11.99 -18.37 6.12
C THR A 88 12.53 -19.80 6.25
N ASN A 89 13.02 -20.17 7.44
CA ASN A 89 13.42 -21.55 7.74
C ASN A 89 12.23 -22.49 8.04
N GLY A 90 10.99 -22.00 7.95
CA GLY A 90 9.75 -22.75 8.18
C GLY A 90 9.33 -22.86 9.65
N THR A 91 10.08 -22.26 10.58
CA THR A 91 9.73 -22.27 12.01
C THR A 91 8.68 -21.19 12.27
N PRO A 92 7.56 -21.49 12.95
CA PRO A 92 6.59 -20.48 13.36
C PRO A 92 7.26 -19.38 14.20
N MET A 93 6.88 -18.12 13.99
CA MET A 93 7.50 -17.00 14.71
C MET A 93 7.19 -17.02 16.22
N GLY A 94 6.07 -17.64 16.62
CA GLY A 94 5.65 -17.71 18.01
C GLY A 94 5.51 -16.31 18.63
N PHE A 95 6.18 -16.08 19.76
CA PHE A 95 6.13 -14.79 20.46
C PHE A 95 6.77 -13.64 19.67
N SER A 96 7.71 -13.92 18.76
CA SER A 96 8.32 -12.90 17.91
C SER A 96 7.34 -12.28 16.90
N ALA A 97 6.20 -12.92 16.65
CA ALA A 97 5.11 -12.33 15.86
C ALA A 97 4.56 -11.04 16.49
N LEU A 98 4.80 -10.79 17.79
CA LEU A 98 4.42 -9.55 18.44
C LEU A 98 5.11 -8.31 17.85
N LEU A 99 6.21 -8.45 17.09
CA LEU A 99 6.79 -7.33 16.34
C LEU A 99 5.79 -6.72 15.34
N PHE A 100 4.85 -7.53 14.84
CA PHE A 100 3.77 -7.08 13.96
C PHE A 100 2.52 -6.63 14.74
N SER A 101 2.49 -6.77 16.07
CA SER A 101 1.35 -6.27 16.88
C SER A 101 1.28 -4.75 16.93
N LEU A 102 2.40 -4.06 16.71
CA LEU A 102 2.45 -2.61 16.56
C LEU A 102 1.70 -2.14 15.30
N ILE A 103 1.58 -2.99 14.27
CA ILE A 103 0.69 -2.72 13.13
C ILE A 103 -0.73 -2.55 13.63
N VAL A 104 -1.19 -3.43 14.53
CA VAL A 104 -2.54 -3.36 15.13
C VAL A 104 -2.69 -2.15 16.06
N ALA A 105 -1.64 -1.80 16.80
CA ALA A 105 -1.65 -0.60 17.66
C ALA A 105 -1.80 0.69 16.85
N GLY A 106 -1.22 0.75 15.65
CA GLY A 106 -1.37 1.86 14.69
C GLY A 106 -2.65 1.81 13.85
N GLY A 107 -3.67 1.03 14.25
CA GLY A 107 -4.89 0.84 13.44
C GLY A 107 -4.69 0.04 12.15
N GLY A 108 -3.46 -0.38 11.90
CA GLY A 108 -3.06 -1.18 10.76
C GLY A 108 -3.58 -2.60 10.83
N ARG A 109 -3.75 -3.18 9.65
CA ARG A 109 -4.07 -4.59 9.42
C ARG A 109 -2.95 -5.22 8.58
N ILE A 110 -2.80 -6.54 8.57
CA ILE A 110 -1.83 -7.17 7.66
C ILE A 110 -2.32 -7.09 6.20
N GLY A 111 -3.63 -7.00 5.98
CA GLY A 111 -4.19 -6.65 4.69
C GLY A 111 -5.49 -5.88 4.85
N VAL A 112 -5.80 -5.10 3.81
CA VAL A 112 -7.02 -4.29 3.68
C VAL A 112 -7.73 -4.67 2.38
N PRO A 113 -9.05 -4.49 2.28
CA PRO A 113 -9.73 -4.66 1.01
C PRO A 113 -9.18 -3.72 -0.07
N THR A 114 -9.35 -4.10 -1.33
CA THR A 114 -9.03 -3.29 -2.51
C THR A 114 -10.28 -2.65 -3.09
N GLY A 115 -10.07 -1.72 -4.03
CA GLY A 115 -11.13 -1.15 -4.87
C GLY A 115 -11.51 0.29 -4.51
N ASN A 116 -12.02 0.54 -3.29
CA ASN A 116 -12.43 1.88 -2.85
C ASN A 116 -11.49 2.50 -1.81
N TRP A 117 -10.33 2.95 -2.28
CA TRP A 117 -9.29 3.57 -1.44
C TRP A 117 -9.75 4.85 -0.75
N THR A 118 -10.62 5.65 -1.38
CA THR A 118 -11.19 6.86 -0.77
C THR A 118 -12.02 6.51 0.46
N LEU A 119 -12.88 5.49 0.38
CA LEU A 119 -13.64 5.02 1.55
C LEU A 119 -12.70 4.53 2.65
N LEU A 120 -11.66 3.76 2.31
CA LEU A 120 -10.71 3.28 3.32
C LEU A 120 -9.98 4.43 4.02
N SER A 121 -9.62 5.49 3.29
CA SER A 121 -9.05 6.72 3.85
C SER A 121 -10.01 7.43 4.80
N GLU A 122 -11.29 7.53 4.46
CA GLU A 122 -12.31 8.12 5.34
C GLU A 122 -12.50 7.28 6.62
N LEU A 123 -12.57 5.95 6.49
CA LEU A 123 -12.77 5.05 7.63
C LEU A 123 -11.58 5.06 8.59
N ILE A 124 -10.34 5.03 8.07
CA ILE A 124 -9.14 5.03 8.92
C ILE A 124 -8.93 6.38 9.62
N ASP A 125 -9.25 7.49 8.95
CA ASP A 125 -9.18 8.84 9.52
C ASP A 125 -10.19 9.00 10.67
N ASP A 126 -11.43 8.56 10.47
CA ASP A 126 -12.49 8.58 11.49
C ASP A 126 -12.14 7.71 12.71
N TRP A 127 -11.67 6.49 12.47
CA TRP A 127 -11.23 5.57 13.54
C TRP A 127 -10.08 6.13 14.38
N TRP A 128 -9.12 6.79 13.73
CA TRP A 128 -7.97 7.36 14.42
C TRP A 128 -8.35 8.56 15.28
N HIS A 129 -9.24 9.44 14.79
CA HIS A 129 -9.72 10.59 15.58
C HIS A 129 -10.42 10.16 16.89
N ASP A 130 -11.06 8.98 16.89
CA ASP A 130 -11.72 8.42 18.06
C ASP A 130 -10.82 7.49 18.91
N SER A 131 -9.59 7.22 18.45
CA SER A 131 -8.64 6.33 19.13
C SER A 131 -7.94 7.02 20.30
N ILE A 132 -7.81 6.30 21.42
CA ILE A 132 -7.01 6.77 22.57
C ILE A 132 -5.50 6.79 22.29
N PHE A 133 -5.08 6.23 21.17
CA PHE A 133 -3.68 6.17 20.73
C PHE A 133 -3.39 7.15 19.59
N ALA A 134 -4.31 8.08 19.30
CA ALA A 134 -4.21 8.99 18.15
C ALA A 134 -2.83 9.67 18.08
N PRO A 135 -2.11 9.56 16.95
CA PRO A 135 -0.85 10.23 16.76
C PRO A 135 -1.06 11.75 16.73
N ASP A 136 0.00 12.50 16.97
CA ASP A 136 -0.02 13.95 16.80
C ASP A 136 -0.27 14.34 15.32
N GLU A 137 0.29 13.53 14.40
CA GLU A 137 0.09 13.70 12.96
C GLU A 137 -0.26 12.36 12.29
N LEU A 138 -1.29 12.38 11.44
CA LEU A 138 -1.66 11.27 10.56
C LEU A 138 -1.74 11.77 9.12
N THR A 139 -1.00 11.13 8.22
CA THR A 139 -1.03 11.40 6.78
C THR A 139 -1.42 10.14 6.03
N VAL A 140 -2.52 10.20 5.29
CA VAL A 140 -2.88 9.15 4.34
C VAL A 140 -1.98 9.24 3.11
N ILE A 141 -1.35 8.13 2.76
CA ILE A 141 -0.58 7.98 1.53
C ILE A 141 -1.46 7.30 0.49
N ASP A 142 -1.68 7.97 -0.64
CA ASP A 142 -2.48 7.43 -1.75
C ASP A 142 -1.81 7.77 -3.08
N ASN A 143 -0.98 6.85 -3.60
CA ASN A 143 -0.27 6.99 -4.88
C ASN A 143 -0.68 5.90 -5.88
N TYR A 144 -0.02 5.79 -7.03
CA TYR A 144 -0.44 4.83 -8.06
C TYR A 144 -0.37 3.37 -7.59
N TYR A 145 0.68 3.00 -6.83
CA TYR A 145 0.92 1.62 -6.41
C TYR A 145 0.48 1.33 -4.99
N TYR A 146 0.51 2.32 -4.11
CA TYR A 146 0.36 2.14 -2.68
C TYR A 146 -0.77 2.98 -2.11
N TRP A 147 -1.43 2.40 -1.12
CA TRP A 147 -2.31 3.08 -0.20
C TRP A 147 -1.82 2.80 1.22
N GLY A 148 -1.94 3.73 2.15
CA GLY A 148 -1.46 3.52 3.50
C GLY A 148 -1.50 4.76 4.37
N VAL A 149 -0.76 4.71 5.48
CA VAL A 149 -0.69 5.78 6.46
C VAL A 149 0.75 5.98 6.95
N ASP A 150 1.09 7.25 7.18
CA ASP A 150 2.19 7.68 8.02
C ASP A 150 1.60 8.30 9.29
N ALA A 151 1.99 7.80 10.44
CA ALA A 151 1.62 8.32 11.76
C ALA A 151 2.88 8.78 12.49
N TYR A 152 2.79 9.90 13.22
CA TYR A 152 3.87 10.45 14.02
C TYR A 152 3.36 10.87 15.40
N GLU A 153 4.07 10.47 16.45
CA GLU A 153 3.78 10.79 17.85
C GLU A 153 5.04 11.28 18.55
N GLU A 154 4.92 12.37 19.30
CA GLU A 154 5.96 12.92 20.16
C GLU A 154 5.49 12.87 21.62
N GLN A 155 6.14 12.03 22.43
CA GLN A 155 5.85 11.93 23.86
C GLN A 155 7.11 12.21 24.70
N GLY A 156 7.23 13.46 25.16
CA GLY A 156 8.39 13.88 25.95
C GLY A 156 9.65 13.92 25.10
N ASP A 157 10.64 13.10 25.46
CA ASP A 157 11.91 12.98 24.71
C ASP A 157 11.90 11.78 23.74
N THR A 158 10.72 11.22 23.45
CA THR A 158 10.53 10.08 22.55
C THR A 158 9.70 10.48 21.34
N GLU A 159 10.28 10.36 20.15
CA GLU A 159 9.59 10.53 18.88
C GLU A 159 9.37 9.14 18.27
N THR A 160 8.16 8.85 17.80
CA THR A 160 7.84 7.59 17.13
C THR A 160 7.10 7.86 15.84
N SER A 161 7.59 7.31 14.74
CA SER A 161 6.89 7.30 13.46
C SER A 161 6.56 5.86 13.05
N VAL A 162 5.37 5.69 12.48
CA VAL A 162 4.88 4.41 11.96
C VAL A 162 4.39 4.63 10.55
N ARG A 163 4.96 3.90 9.60
CA ARG A 163 4.55 3.87 8.20
C ARG A 163 4.01 2.50 7.85
N LEU A 164 2.80 2.47 7.32
CA LEU A 164 2.13 1.27 6.81
C LEU A 164 1.71 1.51 5.38
N LEU A 165 2.25 0.72 4.46
CA LEU A 165 1.91 0.78 3.04
C LEU A 165 1.38 -0.57 2.58
N TYR A 166 0.25 -0.54 1.89
CA TYR A 166 -0.41 -1.66 1.24
C TYR A 166 -0.26 -1.52 -0.27
N LEU A 167 0.00 -2.62 -0.96
CA LEU A 167 0.01 -2.61 -2.42
C LEU A 167 -1.44 -2.56 -2.92
N LYS A 168 -1.81 -1.58 -3.74
CA LYS A 168 -3.19 -1.44 -4.24
C LYS A 168 -3.67 -2.60 -5.12
N GLU A 169 -2.74 -3.35 -5.68
CA GLU A 169 -3.05 -4.50 -6.53
C GLU A 169 -3.74 -5.62 -5.72
N ASP A 170 -3.28 -5.89 -4.51
CA ASP A 170 -3.77 -7.01 -3.68
C ASP A 170 -4.28 -6.59 -2.28
N GLY A 171 -3.98 -5.37 -1.85
CA GLY A 171 -4.34 -4.83 -0.53
C GLY A 171 -3.51 -5.41 0.61
N PHE A 172 -2.48 -6.21 0.33
CA PHE A 172 -1.62 -6.81 1.33
C PHE A 172 -0.48 -5.86 1.72
N LEU A 173 0.00 -5.99 2.97
CA LEU A 173 1.09 -5.18 3.50
C LEU A 173 2.33 -5.28 2.60
N ALA A 174 2.74 -4.14 2.07
CA ALA A 174 3.92 -3.98 1.23
C ALA A 174 5.12 -3.52 2.05
N LYS A 175 4.94 -2.47 2.87
CA LYS A 175 6.00 -1.94 3.73
C LYS A 175 5.42 -1.62 5.09
N TYR A 176 6.13 -2.04 6.12
CA TYR A 176 5.93 -1.64 7.50
C TYR A 176 7.25 -1.07 8.00
N GLU A 177 7.21 0.13 8.57
CA GLU A 177 8.37 0.83 9.09
C GLU A 177 7.98 1.50 10.39
N VAL A 178 8.77 1.28 11.44
CA VAL A 178 8.66 1.95 12.72
C VAL A 178 10.02 2.53 13.03
N GLU A 179 10.07 3.83 13.25
CA GLU A 179 11.25 4.52 13.73
C GLU A 179 10.90 5.12 15.08
N SER A 180 11.67 4.80 16.11
CA SER A 180 11.52 5.36 17.44
C SER A 180 12.85 5.94 17.89
N THR A 181 12.86 7.23 18.22
CA THR A 181 14.04 7.94 18.71
C THR A 181 13.78 8.38 20.14
N GLN A 182 14.63 7.95 21.06
CA GLN A 182 14.61 8.40 22.45
C GLN A 182 15.95 9.11 22.74
N ASP A 183 15.87 10.41 23.08
CA ASP A 183 17.02 11.31 23.23
C ASP A 183 17.94 11.41 22.00
N SER A 184 18.78 10.41 21.77
CA SER A 184 19.71 10.28 20.64
C SER A 184 19.85 8.84 20.15
N ASP A 185 19.11 7.92 20.76
CA ASP A 185 19.08 6.51 20.41
C ASP A 185 17.89 6.25 19.49
N THR A 186 18.18 5.92 18.23
CA THR A 186 17.15 5.53 17.24
C THR A 186 17.10 4.01 17.12
N THR A 187 15.87 3.48 17.09
CA THR A 187 15.57 2.11 16.72
C THR A 187 14.67 2.12 15.49
N ILE A 188 15.06 1.39 14.45
CA ILE A 188 14.29 1.23 13.22
C ILE A 188 13.89 -0.23 13.09
N ILE A 189 12.62 -0.47 12.81
CA ILE A 189 12.06 -1.78 12.48
C ILE A 189 11.41 -1.64 11.11
N THR A 190 11.88 -2.39 10.12
CA THR A 190 11.21 -2.46 8.81
C THR A 190 10.86 -3.89 8.46
N ALA A 191 9.70 -4.08 7.84
CA ALA A 191 9.34 -5.30 7.13
C ALA A 191 8.91 -4.91 5.72
N ILE A 192 9.69 -5.33 4.73
CA ILE A 192 9.47 -4.99 3.32
C ILE A 192 9.18 -6.26 2.54
N ARG A 193 8.01 -6.30 1.91
CA ARG A 193 7.60 -7.42 1.05
C ARG A 193 8.52 -7.54 -0.16
N ASP A 194 8.82 -8.78 -0.56
CA ASP A 194 9.58 -9.08 -1.77
C ASP A 194 8.74 -8.82 -3.04
N GLY A 195 9.42 -8.44 -4.13
CA GLY A 195 8.77 -8.29 -5.45
C GLY A 195 7.95 -7.01 -5.64
N LEU A 196 8.15 -6.01 -4.78
CA LEU A 196 7.48 -4.72 -4.92
C LEU A 196 7.93 -3.94 -6.18
N PRO A 197 7.06 -3.07 -6.73
CA PRO A 197 7.45 -2.11 -7.75
C PRO A 197 8.69 -1.31 -7.33
N SER A 198 9.62 -1.13 -8.26
CA SER A 198 10.79 -0.27 -8.00
C SER A 198 10.36 1.19 -7.81
N ASP A 199 11.07 1.95 -6.97
CA ASP A 199 10.76 3.37 -6.72
C ASP A 199 10.74 4.20 -8.02
N ILE A 200 11.56 3.84 -9.01
CA ILE A 200 11.56 4.47 -10.34
C ILE A 200 10.23 4.23 -11.06
N GLN A 201 9.68 3.02 -11.00
CA GLN A 201 8.38 2.72 -11.60
C GLN A 201 7.27 3.52 -10.92
N VAL A 202 7.31 3.60 -9.58
CA VAL A 202 6.37 4.41 -8.78
C VAL A 202 6.41 5.87 -9.24
N LEU A 203 7.60 6.47 -9.26
CA LEU A 203 7.78 7.85 -9.68
C LEU A 203 7.30 8.11 -11.11
N VAL A 204 7.57 7.19 -12.04
CA VAL A 204 7.15 7.35 -13.44
C VAL A 204 5.63 7.22 -13.58
N MET A 205 4.98 6.30 -12.87
CA MET A 205 3.53 6.13 -12.94
C MET A 205 2.78 7.31 -12.30
N ASP A 206 3.23 7.79 -11.14
CA ASP A 206 2.64 8.97 -10.48
C ASP A 206 2.73 10.23 -11.34
N ASN A 207 3.78 10.33 -12.17
CA ASN A 207 4.03 11.48 -13.02
C ASN A 207 3.73 11.24 -14.51
N ILE A 208 3.03 10.14 -14.87
CA ILE A 208 2.86 9.74 -16.27
C ILE A 208 2.14 10.81 -17.11
N LEU A 209 1.19 11.54 -16.51
CA LEU A 209 0.50 12.64 -17.16
C LEU A 209 1.43 13.84 -17.44
N LEU A 210 2.35 14.15 -16.51
CA LEU A 210 3.34 15.21 -16.68
C LEU A 210 4.36 14.83 -17.75
N ILE A 211 4.84 13.59 -17.73
CA ILE A 211 5.77 13.06 -18.74
C ILE A 211 5.10 13.04 -20.12
N GLY A 212 3.86 12.57 -20.20
CA GLY A 212 3.07 12.56 -21.42
C GLY A 212 2.80 13.97 -21.97
N GLY A 213 2.46 14.91 -21.08
CA GLY A 213 2.29 16.32 -21.44
C GLY A 213 3.57 16.96 -21.98
N GLY A 214 4.72 16.70 -21.33
CA GLY A 214 6.02 17.17 -21.80
C GLY A 214 6.38 16.66 -23.19
N LEU A 215 6.17 15.37 -23.46
CA LEU A 215 6.36 14.77 -24.78
C LEU A 215 5.43 15.39 -25.84
N ALA A 216 4.16 15.60 -25.52
CA ALA A 216 3.21 16.23 -26.44
C ALA A 216 3.66 17.64 -26.85
N VAL A 217 4.16 18.45 -25.91
CA VAL A 217 4.69 19.79 -26.19
C VAL A 217 5.90 19.72 -27.12
N ILE A 218 6.84 18.80 -26.89
CA ILE A 218 8.02 18.62 -27.74
C ILE A 218 7.61 18.24 -29.17
N VAL A 219 6.63 17.33 -29.32
CA VAL A 219 6.12 16.92 -30.64
C VAL A 219 5.45 18.09 -31.35
N ILE A 220 4.64 18.89 -30.65
CA ILE A 220 3.99 20.08 -31.22
C ILE A 220 5.05 21.10 -31.67
N LEU A 221 6.05 21.39 -30.84
CA LEU A 221 7.14 22.31 -31.19
C LEU A 221 7.94 21.79 -32.39
N GLY A 222 8.29 20.51 -32.40
CA GLY A 222 8.97 19.87 -33.52
C GLY A 222 8.16 19.95 -34.83
N ALA A 223 6.86 19.66 -34.77
CA ALA A 223 5.96 19.76 -35.93
C ALA A 223 5.83 21.21 -36.44
N VAL A 224 5.76 22.19 -35.55
CA VAL A 224 5.70 23.62 -35.91
C VAL A 224 7.01 24.07 -36.57
N VAL A 225 8.17 23.65 -36.06
CA VAL A 225 9.48 23.96 -36.63
C VAL A 225 9.65 23.32 -38.01
N CYS A 226 9.25 22.05 -38.16
CA CYS A 226 9.32 21.34 -39.44
C CYS A 226 8.36 21.89 -40.50
N LYS A 227 7.20 22.42 -40.11
CA LYS A 227 6.25 23.06 -41.04
C LYS A 227 6.71 24.46 -41.52
N LYS A 228 7.63 25.09 -40.79
CA LYS A 228 8.12 26.45 -41.08
C LYS A 228 9.36 26.46 -41.99
N ARG A 229 9.95 25.29 -42.28
CA ARG A 229 10.99 25.08 -43.28
C ARG A 229 10.37 24.50 -44.55
#